data_AF-A0A973JM16-F1
#
_entry.id   AF-A0A973JM16-F1
#
_cell.length_a   1.000
_cell.length_b   1.000
_cell.length_c   1.000
_cell.angle_alpha   90.00
_cell.angle_beta   90.00
_cell.angle_gamma   90.00
#
_symmetry.space_group_name_H-M   'P 1'
#
loop_
_entity.id
_entity.type
_entity.pdbx_description
1 polymer ?
#
loop_
_entity_poly.entity_id
_entity_poly.type
_entity_poly.pdbx_seq_one_letter_code
_entity_poly.pdbx_strand_id
1 'polypeptide(L)' 'MIKDKEPGKGQNSGKKGFGAEPPVVCSFCGRTSQEVNSMVAGPRAFICDRCILSSVEILRKEISAIRHTDK' A
#
# COMPACT_ATOMS: atom_id res chain seq x y z
N MET A 1 -14.46 9.19 -21.34
CA MET A 1 -14.74 8.45 -20.09
C MET A 1 -13.44 8.39 -19.29
N ILE A 2 -13.46 9.00 -18.09
CA ILE A 2 -12.65 8.69 -16.88
C ILE A 2 -11.12 8.62 -17.11
N LYS A 3 -10.32 9.70 -17.01
CA LYS A 3 -9.84 10.41 -15.80
C LYS A 3 -8.80 9.61 -14.96
N ASP A 4 -7.77 9.05 -15.60
CA ASP A 4 -6.58 8.52 -14.90
C ASP A 4 -5.63 9.64 -14.48
N LYS A 5 -6.05 10.39 -13.46
CA LYS A 5 -5.17 11.28 -12.70
C LYS A 5 -4.71 10.49 -11.48
N GLU A 6 -3.60 9.76 -11.58
CA GLU A 6 -2.88 9.24 -10.42
C GLU A 6 -2.07 10.37 -9.76
N PRO A 7 -2.40 10.87 -8.56
CA PRO A 7 -1.58 11.83 -7.86
C PRO A 7 -0.88 11.10 -6.70
N GLY A 8 0.40 10.74 -6.88
CA GLY A 8 1.07 9.97 -5.84
C GLY A 8 2.59 9.90 -5.85
N LYS A 9 3.31 10.82 -6.53
CA LYS A 9 4.77 10.93 -6.37
C LYS A 9 5.12 12.17 -5.55
N GLY A 10 4.96 12.06 -4.23
CA GLY A 10 5.62 12.93 -3.26
C GLY A 10 7.07 12.52 -3.11
N GLN A 11 7.94 12.90 -4.04
CA GLN A 11 9.38 12.71 -3.89
C GLN A 11 9.93 13.84 -3.02
N ASN A 12 9.97 13.65 -1.70
CA ASN A 12 10.70 14.54 -0.82
C ASN A 12 12.10 13.95 -0.54
N SER A 13 13.01 14.20 -1.48
CA SER A 13 14.40 13.75 -1.42
C SER A 13 15.22 14.63 -0.47
N GLY A 14 14.98 14.47 0.83
CA GLY A 14 15.75 15.12 1.88
C GLY A 14 17.01 14.34 2.24
N LYS A 15 18.18 14.91 1.87
CA LYS A 15 19.51 14.70 2.46
C LYS A 15 20.19 13.32 2.24
N LYS A 16 21.12 13.30 1.28
CA LYS A 16 22.10 12.23 1.05
C LYS A 16 23.04 12.08 2.26
N GLY A 17 22.74 11.15 3.16
CA GLY A 17 23.71 10.59 4.10
C GLY A 17 24.39 9.37 3.46
N PHE A 18 25.73 9.36 3.43
CA PHE A 18 26.51 8.23 2.95
C PHE A 18 26.40 7.08 3.97
N GLY A 19 25.64 6.03 3.63
CA GLY A 19 25.55 4.79 4.42
C GLY A 19 24.14 4.24 4.71
N ALA A 20 23.07 4.84 4.17
CA ALA A 20 21.71 4.36 4.41
C ALA A 20 21.33 3.24 3.44
N GLU A 21 20.95 2.07 3.98
CA GLU A 21 20.26 1.04 3.23
C GLU A 21 19.00 1.62 2.55
N PRO A 22 18.62 1.14 1.35
CA PRO A 22 17.46 1.65 0.65
C PRO A 22 16.21 1.56 1.54
N PRO A 23 15.38 2.61 1.60
CA PRO A 23 14.20 2.60 2.45
C PRO A 23 13.24 1.48 2.01
N VAL A 24 12.74 0.72 2.98
CA VAL A 24 11.73 -0.31 2.72
C VAL A 24 10.43 0.38 2.29
N VAL A 25 9.87 -0.06 1.16
CA VAL A 25 8.65 0.51 0.56
C VAL A 25 7.53 -0.51 0.49
N CYS A 26 6.30 -0.05 0.71
CA CYS A 26 5.10 -0.86 0.51
C CYS A 26 4.95 -1.23 -0.96
N SER A 27 4.84 -2.52 -1.25
CA SER A 27 4.70 -3.05 -2.61
C SER A 27 3.38 -2.64 -3.30
N PHE A 28 2.40 -2.16 -2.54
CA PHE A 28 1.07 -1.81 -3.05
C PHE A 28 0.88 -0.30 -3.32
N CYS A 29 1.39 0.57 -2.43
CA CYS A 29 1.19 2.02 -2.55
C CYS A 29 2.49 2.82 -2.69
N GLY A 30 3.67 2.18 -2.65
CA GLY A 30 4.96 2.83 -2.81
C GLY A 30 5.44 3.68 -1.63
N ARG A 31 4.66 3.82 -0.56
CA ARG A 31 5.05 4.56 0.65
C ARG A 31 6.21 3.88 1.37
N THR A 32 7.12 4.67 1.90
CA THR A 32 8.23 4.21 2.75
C THR A 32 7.73 3.78 4.13
N SER A 33 8.53 2.99 4.84
CA SER A 33 8.26 2.58 6.23
C SER A 33 8.09 3.77 7.19
N GLN A 34 8.67 4.94 6.87
CA GLN A 34 8.56 6.16 7.68
C GLN A 34 7.24 6.92 7.45
N GLU A 35 6.54 6.69 6.35
CA GLU A 35 5.29 7.38 5.99
C GLU A 35 4.04 6.66 6.50
N VAL A 36 4.20 5.50 7.15
CA VAL A 36 3.12 4.62 7.59
C VAL A 36 3.29 4.27 9.07
N ASN A 37 2.19 3.92 9.75
CA ASN A 37 2.27 3.62 11.18
C ASN A 37 2.88 2.23 11.43
N SER A 38 2.62 1.28 10.54
CA SER A 38 3.25 -0.03 10.60
C SER A 38 3.39 -0.65 9.21
N MET A 39 4.36 -1.55 9.08
CA MET A 39 4.64 -2.28 7.85
C MET A 39 4.97 -3.74 8.18
N VAL A 40 4.32 -4.66 7.48
CA VAL A 40 4.59 -6.09 7.54
C VAL A 40 5.63 -6.42 6.47
N ALA A 41 6.73 -7.07 6.88
CA ALA A 41 7.82 -7.49 6.02
C ALA A 41 7.76 -8.99 5.74
N GLY A 42 7.78 -9.37 4.47
CA GLY A 42 8.02 -10.73 4.00
C GLY A 42 9.33 -10.82 3.20
N PRO A 43 9.80 -12.04 2.86
CA PRO A 43 11.08 -12.21 2.16
C PRO A 43 11.20 -11.48 0.81
N ARG A 44 10.08 -11.23 0.12
CA ARG A 44 10.06 -10.57 -1.20
C ARG A 44 8.93 -9.54 -1.36
N ALA A 45 8.22 -9.20 -0.28
CA ALA A 45 7.05 -8.33 -0.34
C ALA A 45 6.86 -7.58 0.98
N PHE A 46 6.34 -6.35 0.88
CA PHE A 46 6.07 -5.50 2.03
C PHE A 46 4.69 -4.87 1.89
N ILE A 47 3.93 -4.82 2.98
CA ILE A 47 2.59 -4.22 2.98
C ILE A 47 2.41 -3.32 4.21
N CYS A 48 1.90 -2.11 4.00
CA CYS A 48 1.60 -1.19 5.09
C CYS A 48 0.18 -1.38 5.65
N ASP A 49 -0.02 -0.91 6.88
CA ASP A 49 -1.31 -0.84 7.57
C ASP A 49 -2.47 -0.32 6.70
N ARG A 50 -2.25 0.77 5.97
CA ARG A 50 -3.28 1.39 5.13
C ARG A 50 -3.71 0.46 3.99
N CYS A 51 -2.76 -0.20 3.34
CA CYS A 51 -3.06 -1.16 2.28
C CYS A 51 -3.78 -2.38 2.83
N ILE A 52 -3.38 -2.88 4.01
CA ILE A 52 -4.10 -3.97 4.69
C ILE A 52 -5.57 -3.59 4.91
N LEU A 53 -5.83 -2.41 5.50
CA LEU A 53 -7.20 -1.95 5.77
C LEU A 53 -8.03 -1.84 4.49
N SER A 54 -7.48 -1.24 3.44
CA SER A 54 -8.17 -1.14 2.14
C SER A 54 -8.44 -2.51 1.53
N SER A 55 -7.47 -3.43 1.56
CA SER A 55 -7.65 -4.80 1.07
C SER A 55 -8.73 -5.55 1.85
N VAL A 56 -8.75 -5.42 3.19
CA VAL A 56 -9.78 -6.04 4.04
C VAL A 56 -11.17 -5.49 3.74
N GLU A 57 -11.29 -4.18 3.51
CA GLU A 57 -12.56 -3.56 3.14
C GLU A 57 -13.10 -4.09 1.80
N ILE A 58 -12.24 -4.17 0.78
CA ILE A 58 -12.59 -4.73 -0.53
C ILE A 58 -13.05 -6.18 -0.37
N LEU A 59 -12.25 -7.02 0.31
CA LEU A 59 -12.60 -8.43 0.51
C LEU A 59 -13.92 -8.63 1.25
N ARG A 60 -14.21 -7.83 2.28
CA ARG A 60 -15.48 -7.90 3.00
C ARG A 60 -16.68 -7.58 2.12
N LYS A 61 -16.55 -6.58 1.24
CA LYS A 61 -17.60 -6.22 0.26
C LYS A 61 -17.84 -7.35 -0.73
N GLU A 62 -16.76 -7.89 -1.32
CA GLU A 62 -16.84 -8.97 -2.31
C GLU A 62 -17.38 -10.28 -1.71
N ILE A 63 -16.91 -10.70 -0.53
CA ILE A 63 -17.40 -11.92 0.14
C ILE A 63 -18.90 -11.79 0.46
N SER A 64 -19.34 -10.60 0.86
CA SER A 64 -20.77 -10.35 1.09
C SER A 64 -21.56 -10.42 -0.21
N ALA A 65 -21.04 -9.89 -1.31
CA ALA A 65 -21.68 -9.92 -2.62
C ALA A 65 -21.77 -11.34 -3.22
N ILE A 66 -20.71 -12.15 -3.09
CA ILE A 66 -20.68 -13.54 -3.57
C ILE A 66 -21.78 -14.39 -2.88
N ARG A 67 -22.05 -14.15 -1.60
CA ARG A 67 -23.13 -14.87 -0.89
C ARG A 67 -24.54 -14.55 -1.39
N HIS A 68 -24.71 -13.55 -2.24
CA HIS A 68 -26.00 -13.15 -2.81
C HIS A 68 -26.23 -13.65 -4.24
N THR A 69 -25.22 -14.24 -4.90
CA THR A 69 -25.35 -14.72 -6.30
C THR A 69 -25.86 -16.16 -6.41
N ASP A 70 -26.08 -16.86 -5.30
CA ASP A 70 -26.59 -18.24 -5.26
C ASP A 70 -28.13 -18.34 -5.10
N LYS A 71 -28.90 -17.32 -5.51
CA LYS A 71 -30.36 -17.36 -5.49
C LYS A 71 -31.00 -17.08 -6.84
#